data_AF-A0A6M4PC43-F1
#
_entry.id   AF-A0A6M4PC43-F1
#
_cell.length_a   1.000
_cell.length_b   1.000
_cell.length_c   1.000
_cell.angle_alpha   90.00
_cell.angle_beta   90.00
_cell.angle_gamma   90.00
#
_symmetry.space_group_name_H-M   'P 1'
#
loop_
_entity.id
_entity.type
_entity.pdbx_description
1 polymer ?
#
loop_
_entity_poly.entity_id
_entity_poly.type
_entity_poly.pdbx_seq_one_letter_code
_entity_poly.pdbx_strand_id
1 'polypeptide(L)' 'MKRLLDEKTLLLQIGIKRKVMYRRAKTFGYTHPLVVSCSQELDVLINRYLENQSIQDSSLSYLHK' A
#
# COMPACT_ATOMS: atom_id res chain seq x y z
N MET A 1 9.61 13.76 -12.34
CA MET A 1 10.09 13.81 -10.94
C MET A 1 8.97 13.73 -9.90
N LYS A 2 7.86 14.48 -10.01
CA LYS A 2 6.75 14.45 -9.01
C LYS A 2 6.21 13.04 -8.68
N ARG A 3 6.08 12.16 -9.68
CA ARG A 3 5.56 10.78 -9.52
C ARG A 3 6.44 9.84 -8.69
N LEU A 4 7.77 9.98 -8.79
CA LEU A 4 8.72 9.13 -8.03
C LEU A 4 8.80 9.52 -6.55
N LEU A 5 8.62 10.81 -6.23
CA LEU A 5 8.49 11.23 -4.82
C LEU A 5 7.19 10.69 -4.21
N ASP A 6 6.09 10.71 -4.96
CA ASP A 6 4.80 10.20 -4.52
C ASP A 6 4.84 8.70 -4.22
N GLU A 7 5.50 7.90 -5.06
CA GLU A 7 5.69 6.45 -4.86
C GLU A 7 6.50 6.13 -3.59
N LYS A 8 7.61 6.83 -3.36
CA LYS A 8 8.43 6.64 -2.15
C LYS A 8 7.66 7.02 -0.88
N THR A 9 6.89 8.10 -0.94
CA THR A 9 6.02 8.52 0.16
C THR A 9 4.94 7.47 0.43
N LEU A 10 4.36 6.87 -0.60
CA LEU A 10 3.36 5.81 -0.47
C LEU A 10 3.94 4.54 0.15
N LEU A 11 5.12 4.10 -0.30
CA LEU A 11 5.86 2.98 0.31
C LEU A 11 6.16 3.21 1.80
N LEU A 12 6.57 4.44 2.16
CA LEU A 12 6.80 4.80 3.56
C LEU A 12 5.51 4.69 4.39
N GLN A 13 4.38 5.18 3.86
CA GLN A 13 3.08 5.07 4.53
C GLN A 13 2.66 3.61 4.73
N ILE A 14 2.81 2.77 3.70
CA ILE A 14 2.57 1.31 3.79
C ILE A 14 3.41 0.70 4.91
N GLY A 15 4.71 1.01 4.96
CA GLY A 15 5.62 0.50 6.00
C GLY A 15 5.21 0.92 7.42
N ILE A 16 4.88 2.20 7.61
CA ILE A 16 4.41 2.72 8.90
C ILE A 16 3.10 2.03 9.31
N LYS A 17 2.13 1.97 8.41
CA LYS A 17 0.80 1.41 8.67
C LYS A 17 0.87 -0.08 9.02
N ARG A 18 1.68 -0.84 8.28
CA ARG A 18 1.95 -2.26 8.57
C ARG A 18 2.53 -2.46 9.97
N LYS A 19 3.46 -1.61 10.40
CA LYS A 19 4.03 -1.66 11.77
C LYS A 19 2.98 -1.36 12.83
N VAL A 20 2.08 -0.39 12.59
CA VAL A 20 0.97 -0.08 13.49
C VAL A 20 -0.01 -1.26 13.59
N MET A 21 -0.40 -1.85 12.47
CA MET A 21 -1.29 -3.01 12.42
C MET A 21 -0.75 -4.17 13.26
N TYR A 22 0.51 -4.56 13.07
CA TYR A 22 1.11 -5.64 13.86
C TYR A 22 1.22 -5.32 15.35
N ARG A 23 1.53 -4.07 15.72
CA ARG A 23 1.53 -3.65 17.13
C ARG A 23 0.14 -3.81 17.74
N ARG A 24 -0.92 -3.37 17.04
CA ARG A 24 -2.31 -3.52 17.49
C ARG A 24 -2.72 -4.99 17.54
N ALA A 25 -2.33 -5.80 16.57
CA ALA A 25 -2.60 -7.25 16.56
C ALA A 25 -1.96 -7.95 17.75
N LYS A 26 -0.73 -7.56 18.13
CA LYS A 26 -0.05 -8.09 19.31
C LYS A 26 -0.77 -7.72 20.62
N THR A 27 -1.38 -6.53 20.68
CA THR A 27 -2.10 -6.05 21.87
C THR A 27 -3.53 -6.58 21.97
N PHE A 28 -4.26 -6.64 20.85
CA PHE A 28 -5.71 -6.87 20.84
C PHE A 28 -6.14 -8.15 20.13
N GLY A 29 -5.24 -8.81 19.39
CA GLY A 29 -5.56 -9.94 18.51
C GLY A 29 -5.92 -9.51 17.09
N TYR A 30 -5.76 -10.43 16.13
CA TYR A 30 -5.92 -10.14 14.69
C TYR A 30 -7.36 -9.82 14.27
N THR A 31 -8.35 -10.38 14.96
CA THR A 31 -9.78 -10.18 14.66
C THR A 31 -10.37 -8.95 15.33
N HIS A 32 -9.59 -8.23 16.15
CA HIS A 32 -10.07 -7.04 16.83
C HIS A 32 -10.44 -5.95 15.80
N PRO A 33 -11.58 -5.23 15.97
CA PRO A 33 -12.04 -4.25 14.98
C PRO A 33 -10.98 -3.20 14.60
N LEU A 34 -10.17 -2.74 15.57
CA LEU A 34 -9.08 -1.78 15.32
C LEU A 34 -7.92 -2.32 14.49
N VAL A 35 -7.75 -3.65 14.44
CA VAL A 35 -6.74 -4.34 13.63
C VAL A 35 -7.28 -4.57 12.24
N VAL A 36 -8.54 -5.00 12.14
CA VAL A 36 -9.28 -5.16 10.87
C VAL A 36 -9.39 -3.83 10.13
N SER A 37 -9.74 -2.74 10.81
CA SER A 37 -9.77 -1.41 10.18
C SER A 37 -8.38 -0.99 9.70
N CYS A 38 -7.34 -1.29 10.49
CA CYS A 38 -5.97 -0.95 10.12
C CYS A 38 -5.46 -1.80 8.94
N SER A 39 -5.91 -3.04 8.78
CA SER A 39 -5.58 -3.87 7.62
C SER A 39 -6.30 -3.38 6.37
N GLN A 40 -7.57 -2.99 6.48
CA GLN A 40 -8.32 -2.39 5.35
C GLN A 40 -7.68 -1.08 4.87
N GLU A 41 -7.26 -0.22 5.79
CA GLU A 41 -6.54 1.02 5.44
C GLU A 41 -5.17 0.73 4.81
N LEU A 42 -4.49 -0.34 5.24
CA LEU A 42 -3.23 -0.78 4.63
C LEU A 42 -3.46 -1.32 3.21
N ASP A 43 -4.53 -2.09 2.99
CA ASP A 43 -4.90 -2.62 1.67
C ASP A 43 -5.19 -1.49 0.67
N VAL A 44 -5.86 -0.41 1.09
CA VAL A 44 -6.08 0.77 0.23
C VAL A 44 -4.75 1.40 -0.21
N LEU A 45 -3.77 1.49 0.68
CA LEU A 45 -2.44 2.05 0.34
C LEU A 45 -1.69 1.12 -0.63
N ILE A 46 -1.75 -0.19 -0.41
CA ILE A 46 -1.15 -1.19 -1.28
C ILE A 46 -1.79 -1.15 -2.67
N ASN A 47 -3.12 -1.12 -2.74
CA ASN A 47 -3.85 -1.06 -4.02
C ASN A 47 -3.50 0.21 -4.80
N ARG A 48 -3.44 1.37 -4.15
CA ARG A 48 -2.99 2.61 -4.80
C ARG A 48 -1.57 2.49 -5.33
N TYR A 49 -0.67 1.82 -4.60
CA TYR A 49 0.70 1.61 -5.04
C TYR A 49 0.73 0.70 -6.28
N LEU A 50 0.00 -0.40 -6.26
CA LEU A 50 -0.10 -1.34 -7.38
C LEU A 50 -0.75 -0.69 -8.61
N GLU A 51 -1.78 0.12 -8.44
CA GLU A 51 -2.37 0.92 -9.53
C GLU A 51 -1.32 1.85 -10.15
N ASN A 52 -0.58 2.59 -9.33
CA ASN A 52 0.49 3.46 -9.78
C ASN A 52 1.61 2.71 -10.53
N GLN A 53 1.87 1.45 -10.19
CA GLN A 53 2.81 0.59 -10.91
C GLN A 53 2.23 0.03 -12.21
N SER A 54 0.97 -0.43 -12.20
CA SER A 54 0.28 -0.99 -13.38
C SER A 54 0.11 0.03 -14.53
N ILE A 55 -0.02 1.31 -14.19
CA ILE A 55 -0.06 2.42 -15.16
C ILE A 55 1.29 2.61 -15.87
N GLN A 56 2.41 2.19 -15.25
CA GLN A 56 3.73 2.24 -15.92
C GLN A 56 3.93 1.07 -16.90
N ASP A 57 3.44 -0.14 -16.58
CA ASP A 57 3.55 -1.30 -17.48
C ASP A 57 2.68 -1.17 -18.75
N SER A 58 1.51 -0.54 -18.66
CA SER A 58 0.64 -0.32 -19.84
C SER A 58 1.27 0.59 -20.91
N SER A 59 2.32 1.35 -20.58
CA SER A 59 3.05 2.17 -21.57
C SER A 59 4.07 1.35 -22.39
N LEU A 60 4.41 0.13 -21.97
CA LEU A 60 5.34 -0.77 -22.67
C LEU A 60 4.64 -1.80 -23.56
N SER A 61 3.34 -2.04 -23.35
CA SER A 61 2.56 -3.01 -24.16
C SER A 61 2.28 -2.54 -25.60
N TYR A 62 2.43 -1.25 -25.90
CA TYR A 62 2.15 -0.71 -27.25
C TYR A 62 3.34 -0.80 -28.22
N LEU A 63 4.52 -1.25 -27.78
CA LEU A 63 5.72 -1.30 -28.62
C LEU A 63 6.02 -2.69 -29.22
N HIS A 64 5.29 -3.74 -28.83
CA HIS A 64 5.49 -5.13 -29.29
C HIS A 64 4.23 -5.71 -29.95
N LYS A 65 3.69 -5.02 -30.97
CA LYS A 65 2.76 -5.63 -31.93
C LYS A 65 3.24 -5.40 -33.36
#